data_AF-A0A4Q5QY83-F1
#
_entry.id   AF-A0A4Q5QY83-F1
#
_cell.length_a   1.000
_cell.length_b   1.000
_cell.length_c   1.000
_cell.angle_alpha   90.00
_cell.angle_beta   90.00
_cell.angle_gamma   90.00
#
_symmetry.space_group_name_H-M   'P 1'
#
loop_
_entity.id
_entity.type
_entity.pdbx_description
1 polymer ?
#
loop_
_entity_poly.entity_id
_entity_poly.type
_entity_poly.pdbx_seq_one_letter_code
_entity_poly.pdbx_strand_id
1 'polypeptide(L)'
;MFKSTYFSLIAIALVMFFSNPASAKKKRILVFSKTAGFHHSSIDEGIAAVQKLGMENKFDVDTTKDSGKFTAENLKQYAAVVFLNTTGDVFN
;
A
#
# COMPACT_ATOMS: atom_id res chain seq x y z
N MET A 1 -41.13 -35.49 4.28
CA MET A 1 -39.97 -35.23 3.39
C MET A 1 -39.65 -33.75 3.18
N PHE A 2 -40.61 -32.82 3.31
CA PHE A 2 -40.39 -31.39 3.02
C PHE A 2 -39.65 -30.56 4.09
N LYS A 3 -39.52 -31.00 5.36
CA LYS A 3 -38.85 -30.22 6.42
C LYS A 3 -37.30 -30.21 6.31
N SER A 4 -36.70 -31.24 5.71
CA SER A 4 -35.23 -31.39 5.62
C SER A 4 -34.58 -30.43 4.61
N THR A 5 -35.30 -30.11 3.53
CA THR A 5 -34.87 -29.16 2.50
C THR A 5 -34.84 -27.72 3.01
N TYR A 6 -35.82 -27.29 3.81
CA TYR A 6 -35.80 -25.94 4.41
C TYR A 6 -34.68 -25.77 5.43
N PHE A 7 -34.37 -26.81 6.21
CA PHE A 7 -33.26 -26.79 7.17
C PHE A 7 -31.90 -26.67 6.44
N SER A 8 -31.74 -27.37 5.31
CA SER A 8 -30.52 -27.28 4.49
C SER A 8 -30.37 -25.92 3.80
N LEU A 9 -31.46 -25.29 3.35
CA LEU A 9 -31.43 -23.95 2.75
C LEU A 9 -31.07 -22.85 3.76
N ILE A 10 -31.57 -22.96 5.01
CA ILE A 10 -31.21 -22.04 6.10
C ILE A 10 -29.74 -22.19 6.49
N ALA A 11 -29.22 -23.43 6.54
CA ALA A 11 -27.82 -23.69 6.85
C ALA A 11 -26.86 -23.12 5.76
N ILE A 12 -27.21 -23.24 4.48
CA ILE A 12 -26.43 -22.67 3.38
C ILE A 12 -26.44 -21.14 3.40
N ALA A 13 -27.59 -20.52 3.69
CA ALA A 13 -27.70 -19.07 3.85
C ALA A 13 -26.87 -18.56 5.04
N LEU A 14 -26.79 -19.33 6.13
CA LEU A 14 -25.99 -18.99 7.30
C LEU A 14 -24.48 -18.99 6.99
N VAL A 15 -23.99 -19.99 6.23
CA VAL A 15 -22.57 -20.11 5.86
C VAL A 15 -22.12 -18.96 4.94
N MET A 16 -22.99 -18.46 4.06
CA MET A 16 -22.68 -17.30 3.20
C MET A 16 -22.54 -15.99 3.99
N PHE A 17 -23.18 -15.85 5.15
CA PHE A 17 -23.05 -14.67 6.01
C PHE A 17 -21.75 -14.63 6.83
N PHE A 18 -21.10 -15.78 7.07
CA PHE A 18 -19.82 -15.84 7.82
C PHE A 18 -18.57 -15.66 6.95
N SER A 19 -18.75 -15.45 5.65
CA SER A 19 -17.64 -15.11 4.74
C SER A 19 -17.30 -13.63 4.87
N ASN A 20 -16.71 -13.22 5.99
CA ASN A 20 -16.04 -11.92 6.04
C ASN A 20 -14.63 -12.13 5.49
N PRO A 21 -14.32 -11.80 4.22
CA PRO A 21 -12.94 -11.81 3.79
C PRO A 21 -12.24 -10.80 4.68
N ALA A 22 -11.39 -11.29 5.60
CA ALA A 22 -10.49 -10.44 6.33
C ALA A 22 -9.74 -9.63 5.26
N SER A 23 -10.06 -8.34 5.15
CA SER A 23 -9.48 -7.46 4.14
C SER A 23 -7.99 -7.44 4.42
N ALA A 24 -7.25 -8.26 3.67
CA ALA A 24 -5.81 -8.30 3.77
C ALA A 24 -5.32 -6.89 3.50
N LYS A 25 -4.81 -6.22 4.53
CA LYS A 25 -4.40 -4.82 4.45
C LYS A 25 -3.47 -4.69 3.24
N LYS A 26 -3.91 -3.91 2.24
CA LYS A 26 -3.17 -3.75 0.99
C LYS A 26 -1.76 -3.26 1.35
N LYS A 27 -0.74 -3.97 0.85
CA LYS A 27 0.66 -3.60 1.11
C LYS A 27 0.87 -2.19 0.59
N ARG A 28 1.64 -1.37 1.30
CA ARG A 28 1.93 0.00 0.92
C ARG A 28 3.42 0.28 1.04
N ILE A 29 3.97 1.08 0.13
CA ILE A 29 5.36 1.56 0.21
C ILE A 29 5.38 3.10 0.20
N LEU A 30 6.47 3.67 0.71
CA LEU A 30 6.74 5.10 0.66
C LEU A 30 7.90 5.39 -0.30
N VAL A 31 7.69 6.25 -1.29
CA VAL A 31 8.73 6.74 -2.19
C VAL A 31 9.15 8.13 -1.73
N PHE A 32 10.43 8.29 -1.40
CA PHE A 32 11.01 9.53 -0.94
C PHE A 32 11.98 10.10 -1.99
N SER A 33 11.78 11.36 -2.37
CA SER A 33 12.54 12.02 -3.46
C SER A 33 13.03 13.42 -3.13
N LYS A 34 13.30 13.71 -1.84
CA LYS A 34 13.93 14.99 -1.45
C LYS A 34 15.35 15.07 -2.01
N THR A 35 15.71 16.23 -2.51
CA THR A 35 17.07 16.56 -2.93
C THR A 35 17.53 17.82 -2.21
N ALA A 36 18.68 17.78 -1.57
CA ALA A 36 19.41 18.90 -0.98
C ALA A 36 20.64 19.21 -1.86
N GLY A 37 20.40 19.76 -3.05
CA GLY A 37 21.42 20.00 -4.07
C GLY A 37 20.89 19.71 -5.47
N PHE A 38 21.63 18.94 -6.26
CA PHE A 38 21.25 18.59 -7.62
C PHE A 38 19.91 17.83 -7.67
N HIS A 39 19.01 18.33 -8.50
CA HIS A 39 17.72 17.71 -8.78
C HIS A 39 17.82 16.85 -10.05
N HIS A 40 17.52 15.56 -9.91
CA HIS A 40 17.54 14.62 -11.04
C HIS A 40 16.24 14.74 -11.83
N SER A 41 16.34 15.05 -13.13
CA SER A 41 15.15 15.18 -13.99
C SER A 41 14.31 13.91 -14.06
N SER A 42 14.91 12.74 -13.82
CA SER A 42 14.26 11.43 -13.85
C SER A 42 13.38 11.10 -12.64
N ILE A 43 13.26 12.02 -11.68
CA ILE A 43 12.46 11.77 -10.46
C ILE A 43 10.99 11.54 -10.80
N ASP A 44 10.41 12.34 -11.69
CA ASP A 44 8.99 12.25 -12.01
C ASP A 44 8.67 10.96 -12.78
N GLU A 45 9.51 10.57 -13.74
CA GLU A 45 9.39 9.29 -14.45
C GLU A 45 9.62 8.09 -13.52
N GLY A 46 10.57 8.21 -12.58
CA GLY A 46 10.83 7.18 -11.58
C GLY A 46 9.64 6.95 -10.64
N ILE A 47 8.97 8.04 -10.20
CA ILE A 47 7.75 7.96 -9.41
C ILE A 47 6.64 7.25 -10.20
N ALA A 48 6.42 7.68 -11.44
CA ALA A 48 5.40 7.08 -12.31
C ALA A 48 5.66 5.59 -12.55
N ALA A 49 6.92 5.19 -12.73
CA ALA A 49 7.31 3.79 -12.89
C ALA A 49 6.99 2.97 -11.64
N VAL A 50 7.30 3.47 -10.43
CA VAL A 50 7.00 2.77 -9.17
C VAL A 50 5.49 2.68 -8.92
N GLN A 51 4.74 3.74 -9.24
CA GLN A 51 3.27 3.72 -9.16
C GLN A 51 2.67 2.69 -10.12
N LYS A 52 3.17 2.61 -11.36
CA LYS A 52 2.77 1.57 -12.32
C LYS A 52 3.03 0.17 -11.78
N LEU A 53 4.21 -0.08 -11.19
CA LEU A 53 4.53 -1.35 -10.54
C LEU A 53 3.56 -1.65 -9.38
N GLY A 54 3.19 -0.64 -8.58
CA GLY A 54 2.20 -0.78 -7.51
C GLY A 54 0.84 -1.23 -8.01
N MET A 55 0.35 -0.61 -9.08
CA MET A 55 -0.92 -1.00 -9.72
C MET A 55 -0.87 -2.45 -10.23
N GLU A 56 0.19 -2.82 -10.95
CA GLU A 56 0.36 -4.17 -11.53
C GLU A 56 0.48 -5.26 -10.47
N ASN A 57 1.07 -4.94 -9.32
CA ASN A 57 1.37 -5.90 -8.24
C ASN A 57 0.47 -5.72 -7.01
N LYS A 58 -0.60 -4.95 -7.11
CA LYS A 58 -1.64 -4.77 -6.08
C LYS A 58 -1.10 -4.23 -4.74
N PHE A 59 -0.16 -3.28 -4.78
CA PHE A 59 0.27 -2.51 -3.60
C PHE A 59 0.08 -1.00 -3.83
N ASP A 60 -0.08 -0.26 -2.74
CA ASP A 60 -0.22 1.20 -2.76
C ASP A 60 1.15 1.88 -2.70
N VAL A 61 1.25 3.05 -3.31
CA VAL A 61 2.47 3.86 -3.38
C VAL A 61 2.16 5.26 -2.91
N ASP A 62 2.69 5.64 -1.75
CA ASP A 62 2.70 7.03 -1.31
C ASP A 62 4.02 7.68 -1.74
N THR A 63 4.01 8.97 -2.02
CA THR A 63 5.21 9.73 -2.37
C THR A 63 5.39 10.91 -1.42
N THR A 64 6.64 11.27 -1.12
CA THR A 64 6.94 12.46 -0.33
C THR A 64 8.31 13.04 -0.65
N LYS A 65 8.45 14.35 -0.48
CA LYS A 65 9.74 15.06 -0.41
C LYS A 65 10.00 15.61 1.00
N ASP A 66 9.09 15.35 1.94
CA ASP A 66 9.14 15.81 3.32
C ASP A 66 9.78 14.76 4.23
N SER A 67 10.96 15.09 4.77
CA SER A 67 11.71 14.26 5.72
C SER A 67 11.00 14.12 7.07
N GLY A 68 10.12 15.06 7.43
CA GLY A 68 9.31 14.99 8.64
C GLY A 68 8.34 13.81 8.68
N LYS A 69 8.16 13.11 7.55
CA LYS A 69 7.40 11.85 7.47
C LYS A 69 8.16 10.63 8.00
N PHE A 70 9.46 10.73 8.29
CA PHE A 70 10.28 9.63 8.80
C PHE A 70 10.19 9.54 10.33
N THR A 71 8.98 9.38 10.85
CA THR A 71 8.71 9.06 12.26
C THR A 71 8.39 7.58 12.41
N ALA A 72 8.71 6.99 13.56
CA ALA A 72 8.42 5.58 13.81
C ALA A 72 6.92 5.28 13.70
N GLU A 73 6.06 6.20 14.14
CA GLU A 73 4.60 6.11 14.06
C GLU A 73 4.14 6.08 12.61
N ASN A 74 4.65 6.98 11.77
CA ASN A 74 4.25 7.06 10.37
C ASN A 74 4.79 5.87 9.56
N LEU A 75 6.00 5.40 9.86
CA LEU A 75 6.65 4.33 9.09
C LEU A 75 6.02 2.94 9.30
N LYS A 76 5.33 2.69 10.43
CA LYS A 76 4.64 1.42 10.73
C LYS A 76 3.61 0.99 9.68
N GLN A 77 3.10 1.91 8.86
CA GLN A 77 2.11 1.60 7.83
C GLN A 77 2.74 1.10 6.52
N TYR A 78 4.05 1.28 6.33
CA TYR A 78 4.76 0.97 5.10
C TYR A 78 5.53 -0.34 5.22
N ALA A 79 5.43 -1.18 4.19
CA ALA A 79 6.20 -2.40 4.06
C ALA A 79 7.65 -2.14 3.59
N ALA A 80 7.88 -1.03 2.89
CA ALA A 80 9.19 -0.62 2.41
C ALA A 80 9.24 0.91 2.20
N VAL A 81 10.47 1.44 2.19
CA VAL A 81 10.77 2.81 1.79
C VAL A 81 11.72 2.77 0.59
N VAL A 82 11.43 3.55 -0.44
CA VAL A 82 12.25 3.71 -1.64
C VAL A 82 12.85 5.10 -1.64
N PHE A 83 14.17 5.19 -1.57
CA PHE A 83 14.91 6.44 -1.77
C PHE A 83 15.14 6.63 -3.27
N LEU A 84 14.32 7.46 -3.90
CA LEU A 84 14.34 7.67 -5.34
C LEU A 84 15.14 8.94 -5.68
N ASN A 85 16.37 8.75 -6.14
CA ASN A 85 17.26 9.80 -6.63
C ASN A 85 17.42 10.99 -5.67
N THR A 86 17.54 10.70 -4.37
CA THR A 86 17.85 11.73 -3.36
C THR A 86 19.28 12.23 -3.54
N THR A 87 19.53 13.49 -3.20
CA THR A 87 20.86 14.11 -3.26
C THR A 87 21.14 14.85 -1.96
N GLY A 88 22.38 14.78 -1.47
CA GLY A 88 22.82 15.52 -0.28
C GLY A 88 22.25 15.00 1.04
N ASP A 89 22.36 15.82 2.08
CA ASP A 89 21.78 15.50 3.39
C ASP A 89 20.29 15.84 3.41
N VAL A 90 19.48 14.80 3.40
CA VAL A 90 18.02 14.91 3.29
C VAL A 90 17.33 14.83 4.64
N PHE A 91 18.03 14.58 5.75
CA PHE A 91 17.42 14.41 7.08
C PHE A 91 17.81 15.46 8.13
N ASN A 92 18.75 16.34 7.81
CA ASN A 92 19.04 17.52 8.63
C ASN A 92 17.98 18.62 8.53
#